data_AF-A0A7C7NS34-F1
#
_entry.id   AF-A0A7C7NS34-F1
#
_cell.length_a   1.000
_cell.length_b   1.000
_cell.length_c   1.000
_cell.angle_alpha   90.00
_cell.angle_beta   90.00
_cell.angle_gamma   90.00
#
_symmetry.space_group_name_H-M   'P 1'
#
loop_
_entity.id
_entity.type
_entity.pdbx_description
1 polymer ?
#
loop_
_entity_poly.entity_id
_entity_poly.type
_entity_poly.pdbx_seq_one_letter_code
_entity_poly.pdbx_strand_id
1 'polypeptide(L)'
;WNGREHNHFFRNLGNGRFMEMGVALGLDGTADARGFAASDFDHDGDIDLVVNNYNAPAYYYVNHWNQEGNWLAVSLRGTKTNRDGVGSEITMHIGDRPQHRLVSAGHAYTGQFSLEQIFGMGQTEIAEVRVRWPDGREENFGPQKARRRVVLVEGEGRPIASPASAADTTTGTLPWYNRLLIWLFPLALLLGLILVFNPQNIPSHGNTNPE
;
A
#
# COMPACT_ATOMS: atom_id res chain seq x y z
N TRP A 1 20.22 24.17 5.11
CA TRP A 1 19.32 23.02 4.89
C TRP A 1 17.98 23.42 5.47
N ASN A 2 17.00 23.73 4.63
CA ASN A 2 15.68 24.16 5.08
C ASN A 2 14.81 22.92 5.23
N GLY A 3 14.69 22.39 6.44
CA GLY A 3 14.03 21.10 6.70
C GLY A 3 12.51 21.19 6.89
N ARG A 4 11.82 22.19 6.34
CA ARG A 4 10.36 22.39 6.57
C ARG A 4 9.66 23.00 5.36
N GLU A 5 9.89 22.43 4.19
CA GLU A 5 9.16 22.79 2.98
C GLU A 5 7.93 21.90 2.85
N HIS A 6 6.89 22.41 2.17
CA HIS A 6 5.68 21.62 1.92
C HIS A 6 6.01 20.52 0.92
N ASN A 7 5.43 19.34 1.14
CA ASN A 7 5.37 18.32 0.10
C ASN A 7 4.52 18.83 -1.08
N HIS A 8 4.89 18.43 -2.30
CA HIS A 8 4.17 18.79 -3.52
C HIS A 8 3.69 17.54 -4.24
N PHE A 9 2.43 17.56 -4.68
CA PHE A 9 1.86 16.51 -5.50
C PHE A 9 1.38 17.09 -6.82
N PHE A 10 1.91 16.58 -7.95
CA PHE A 10 1.58 17.09 -9.27
C PHE A 10 0.74 16.08 -10.06
N ARG A 11 -0.50 16.43 -10.36
CA ARG A 11 -1.36 15.65 -11.26
C ARG A 11 -0.98 15.93 -12.71
N ASN A 12 -0.67 14.88 -13.46
CA ASN A 12 -0.48 14.96 -14.91
C ASN A 12 -1.83 15.24 -15.60
N LEU A 13 -1.89 16.31 -16.40
CA LEU A 13 -3.08 16.71 -17.17
C LEU A 13 -2.98 16.31 -18.66
N GLY A 14 -1.90 15.64 -19.05
CA GLY A 14 -1.54 15.38 -20.44
C GLY A 14 -0.80 16.55 -21.10
N ASN A 15 -0.25 16.30 -22.29
CA ASN A 15 0.44 17.30 -23.11
C ASN A 15 1.55 18.08 -22.37
N GLY A 16 2.28 17.39 -21.48
CA GLY A 16 3.37 17.99 -20.70
C GLY A 16 2.91 18.97 -19.61
N ARG A 17 1.62 19.05 -19.31
CA ARG A 17 1.06 19.92 -18.29
C ARG A 17 0.83 19.19 -16.97
N PHE A 18 1.10 19.88 -15.89
CA PHE A 18 0.91 19.40 -14.53
C PHE A 18 0.17 20.43 -13.69
N MET A 19 -0.61 19.95 -12.71
CA MET A 19 -1.31 20.79 -11.73
C MET A 19 -0.85 20.38 -10.33
N GLU A 20 -0.40 21.36 -9.55
CA GLU A 20 -0.13 21.17 -8.12
C GLU A 20 -1.47 20.90 -7.41
N MET A 21 -1.55 19.81 -6.68
CA MET A 21 -2.74 19.31 -6.00
C MET A 21 -2.42 18.92 -4.54
N GLY A 22 -1.21 19.18 -4.04
CA GLY A 22 -0.77 18.76 -2.71
C GLY A 22 -1.71 19.25 -1.63
N VAL A 23 -1.99 20.56 -1.60
CA VAL A 23 -2.91 21.16 -0.62
C VAL A 23 -4.34 20.63 -0.81
N ALA A 24 -4.79 20.54 -2.06
CA ALA A 24 -6.15 20.11 -2.37
C ALA A 24 -6.43 18.65 -1.97
N LEU A 25 -5.40 17.81 -1.95
CA LEU A 25 -5.46 16.40 -1.58
C LEU A 25 -5.00 16.13 -0.14
N GLY A 26 -4.58 17.16 0.61
CA GLY A 26 -4.02 17.01 1.96
C GLY A 26 -2.65 16.30 1.99
N LEU A 27 -1.94 16.31 0.86
CA LEU A 27 -0.59 15.72 0.70
C LEU A 27 0.53 16.74 0.94
N ASP A 28 0.22 17.98 1.34
CA ASP A 28 1.16 19.09 1.52
C ASP A 28 1.84 19.12 2.90
N GLY A 29 2.02 17.95 3.53
CA GLY A 29 2.65 17.82 4.85
C GLY A 29 3.93 18.65 4.97
N THR A 30 4.09 19.36 6.09
CA THR A 30 5.10 20.40 6.30
C THR A 30 6.29 19.96 7.17
N ALA A 31 6.29 18.69 7.59
CA ALA A 31 7.42 18.11 8.30
C ALA A 31 8.63 17.91 7.39
N ASP A 32 9.80 17.68 7.99
CA ASP A 32 11.06 17.44 7.29
C ASP A 32 11.08 16.06 6.61
N ALA A 33 10.39 15.92 5.48
CA ALA A 33 10.29 14.65 4.75
C ALA A 33 11.66 14.21 4.22
N ARG A 34 12.10 13.00 4.59
CA ARG A 34 13.39 12.41 4.18
C ARG A 34 13.26 11.21 3.28
N GLY A 35 12.07 10.69 3.10
CA GLY A 35 11.83 9.58 2.19
C GLY A 35 10.37 9.22 2.13
N PHE A 36 10.01 8.43 1.12
CA PHE A 36 8.67 7.89 1.03
C PHE A 36 8.66 6.54 0.31
N ALA A 37 7.62 5.77 0.57
CA ALA A 37 7.30 4.54 -0.12
C ALA A 37 5.87 4.62 -0.66
N ALA A 38 5.66 4.03 -1.83
CA ALA A 38 4.35 3.90 -2.47
C ALA A 38 4.03 2.41 -2.66
N SER A 39 2.82 2.01 -2.28
CA SER A 39 2.30 0.65 -2.41
C SER A 39 0.78 0.66 -2.26
N ASP A 40 0.10 -0.37 -2.74
CA ASP A 40 -1.28 -0.69 -2.36
C ASP A 40 -1.23 -1.43 -1.00
N PHE A 41 -1.25 -0.70 0.12
CA PHE A 41 -0.98 -1.28 1.46
C PHE A 41 -2.19 -2.01 2.04
N ASP A 42 -3.40 -1.54 1.74
CA ASP A 42 -4.64 -2.19 2.17
C ASP A 42 -5.20 -3.19 1.14
N HIS A 43 -4.56 -3.30 -0.02
CA HIS A 43 -4.87 -4.22 -1.11
C HIS A 43 -6.20 -3.94 -1.83
N ASP A 44 -6.66 -2.70 -1.86
CA ASP A 44 -7.91 -2.30 -2.50
C ASP A 44 -7.76 -1.90 -3.98
N GLY A 45 -6.51 -1.84 -4.46
CA GLY A 45 -6.17 -1.62 -5.86
C GLY A 45 -5.87 -0.17 -6.23
N ASP A 46 -5.71 0.69 -5.23
CA ASP A 46 -5.18 2.02 -5.39
C ASP A 46 -3.82 2.19 -4.67
N ILE A 47 -3.11 3.30 -4.89
CA ILE A 47 -1.75 3.49 -4.35
C ILE A 47 -1.80 4.41 -3.13
N ASP A 48 -1.34 3.88 -2.01
CA ASP A 48 -1.08 4.57 -0.76
C ASP A 48 0.35 5.10 -0.68
N LEU A 49 0.58 6.02 0.26
CA LEU A 49 1.89 6.60 0.52
C LEU A 49 2.25 6.55 2.01
N VAL A 50 3.49 6.15 2.30
CA VAL A 50 4.11 6.36 3.61
C VAL A 50 5.25 7.34 3.44
N VAL A 51 5.24 8.46 4.18
CA VAL A 51 6.29 9.48 4.17
C VAL A 51 7.01 9.47 5.52
N ASN A 52 8.32 9.25 5.48
CA ASN A 52 9.18 9.31 6.65
C ASN A 52 9.66 10.74 6.88
N ASN A 53 9.49 11.23 8.11
CA ASN A 53 9.84 12.58 8.51
C ASN A 53 10.97 12.57 9.54
N TYR A 54 11.93 13.49 9.41
CA TYR A 54 12.99 13.65 10.39
C TYR A 54 12.46 14.33 11.67
N ASN A 55 12.72 13.71 12.82
CA ASN A 55 12.27 14.17 14.14
C ASN A 55 10.76 14.46 14.25
N ALA A 56 9.94 13.76 13.46
CA ALA A 56 8.49 13.83 13.50
C ALA A 56 7.88 12.46 13.17
N PRO A 57 6.62 12.20 13.53
CA PRO A 57 5.92 10.98 13.11
C PRO A 57 5.90 10.84 11.59
N ALA A 58 5.91 9.61 11.10
CA ALA A 58 5.64 9.32 9.70
C ALA A 58 4.20 9.70 9.34
N TYR A 59 4.00 10.12 8.09
CA TYR A 59 2.67 10.28 7.53
C TYR A 59 2.28 9.02 6.78
N TYR A 60 1.05 8.57 6.97
CA TYR A 60 0.44 7.50 6.20
C TYR A 60 -0.79 8.05 5.51
N TYR A 61 -0.73 8.11 4.18
CA TYR A 61 -1.82 8.57 3.33
C TYR A 61 -2.46 7.35 2.72
N VAL A 62 -3.69 7.06 3.15
CA VAL A 62 -4.55 6.06 2.53
C VAL A 62 -5.27 6.73 1.39
N ASN A 63 -5.11 6.21 0.19
CA ASN A 63 -5.89 6.67 -0.92
C ASN A 63 -7.27 5.99 -0.86
N HIS A 64 -8.31 6.80 -1.05
CA HIS A 64 -9.70 6.35 -1.00
C HIS A 64 -10.35 6.66 -2.34
N TRP A 65 -9.65 6.34 -3.42
CA TRP A 65 -10.21 6.50 -4.75
C TRP A 65 -11.52 5.71 -4.80
N ASN A 66 -12.53 6.23 -5.49
CA ASN A 66 -13.95 5.86 -5.31
C ASN A 66 -14.34 4.40 -5.64
N GLN A 67 -13.39 3.46 -5.79
CA GLN A 67 -13.55 2.02 -6.02
C GLN A 67 -14.43 1.63 -7.23
N GLU A 68 -14.88 2.62 -8.02
CA GLU A 68 -15.67 2.44 -9.23
C GLU A 68 -14.83 1.88 -10.38
N GLY A 69 -13.50 1.99 -10.31
CA GLY A 69 -12.57 1.49 -11.30
C GLY A 69 -12.12 0.05 -11.02
N ASN A 70 -12.00 -0.72 -12.09
CA ASN A 70 -11.28 -1.99 -12.12
C ASN A 70 -9.77 -1.75 -12.05
N TRP A 71 -9.05 -2.71 -11.50
CA TRP A 71 -7.60 -2.68 -11.36
C TRP A 71 -6.98 -4.05 -11.55
N LEU A 72 -5.68 -4.13 -11.77
CA LEU A 72 -4.90 -5.38 -11.74
C LEU A 72 -3.55 -5.11 -11.09
N ALA A 73 -3.23 -5.89 -10.06
CA ALA A 73 -1.94 -5.84 -9.39
C ALA A 73 -1.05 -6.96 -9.94
N VAL A 74 0.12 -6.60 -10.46
CA VAL A 74 1.03 -7.51 -11.15
C VAL A 74 2.38 -7.53 -10.44
N SER A 75 2.73 -8.68 -9.88
CA SER A 75 4.07 -8.97 -9.35
C SER A 75 4.82 -9.87 -10.32
N LEU A 76 6.14 -9.70 -10.43
CA LEU A 76 6.99 -10.55 -11.29
C LEU A 76 7.86 -11.49 -10.46
N ARG A 77 8.18 -12.64 -11.04
CA ARG A 77 9.19 -13.56 -10.53
C ARG A 77 10.10 -14.04 -11.66
N GLY A 78 11.35 -13.60 -11.65
CA GLY A 78 12.38 -14.10 -12.54
C GLY A 78 12.84 -15.50 -12.15
N THR A 79 13.15 -16.32 -13.15
CA THR A 79 13.68 -17.69 -12.99
C THR A 79 15.04 -17.85 -13.67
N LYS A 80 15.25 -17.12 -14.78
CA LYS A 80 16.51 -17.04 -15.52
C LYS A 80 17.17 -15.68 -15.30
N THR A 81 16.38 -14.63 -15.22
CA THR A 81 16.80 -13.28 -14.85
C THR A 81 16.73 -13.09 -13.33
N ASN A 82 16.95 -11.87 -12.82
CA ASN A 82 16.93 -11.64 -11.38
C ASN A 82 15.55 -11.98 -10.79
N ARG A 83 15.55 -12.58 -9.59
CA ARG A 83 14.34 -13.15 -8.94
C ARG A 83 13.17 -12.17 -8.87
N ASP A 84 13.47 -10.90 -8.62
CA ASP A 84 12.44 -9.89 -8.36
C ASP A 84 11.98 -9.19 -9.66
N GLY A 85 12.51 -9.58 -10.82
CA GLY A 85 12.12 -9.06 -12.13
C GLY A 85 12.51 -7.60 -12.36
N VAL A 86 13.45 -7.04 -11.58
CA VAL A 86 13.90 -5.66 -11.72
C VAL A 86 14.52 -5.43 -13.10
N GLY A 87 14.12 -4.35 -13.77
CA GLY A 87 14.46 -4.04 -15.16
C GLY A 87 13.45 -4.56 -16.19
N SER A 88 12.41 -5.29 -15.77
CA SER A 88 11.35 -5.74 -16.69
C SER A 88 10.35 -4.63 -16.99
N GLU A 89 9.85 -4.61 -18.22
CA GLU A 89 8.74 -3.76 -18.63
C GLU A 89 7.47 -4.59 -18.76
N ILE A 90 6.42 -4.19 -18.04
CA ILE A 90 5.09 -4.78 -18.13
C ILE A 90 4.24 -3.86 -19.01
N THR A 91 3.71 -4.42 -20.10
CA THR A 91 2.75 -3.74 -20.98
C THR A 91 1.38 -4.36 -20.81
N MET A 92 0.39 -3.52 -20.51
CA MET A 92 -1.00 -3.91 -20.40
C MET A 92 -1.83 -3.19 -21.44
N HIS A 93 -2.51 -3.96 -22.30
CA HIS A 93 -3.40 -3.39 -23.30
C HIS A 93 -4.82 -3.29 -22.74
N ILE A 94 -5.26 -2.07 -22.44
CA ILE A 94 -6.61 -1.74 -21.98
C ILE A 94 -7.29 -0.96 -23.11
N GLY A 95 -8.10 -1.64 -23.92
CA GLY A 95 -8.63 -1.07 -25.16
C GLY A 95 -7.50 -0.62 -26.12
N ASP A 96 -7.61 0.59 -26.66
CA ASP A 96 -6.69 1.11 -27.69
C ASP A 96 -5.40 1.73 -27.14
N ARG A 97 -5.26 1.87 -25.80
CA ARG A 97 -4.11 2.54 -25.18
C ARG A 97 -3.35 1.58 -24.26
N PRO A 98 -2.10 1.23 -24.60
CA PRO A 98 -1.27 0.45 -23.70
C PRO A 98 -0.84 1.29 -22.48
N GLN A 99 -0.82 0.64 -21.32
CA GLN A 99 -0.14 1.14 -20.13
C GLN A 99 1.17 0.40 -19.95
N HIS A 100 2.23 1.15 -19.66
CA HIS A 100 3.56 0.62 -19.42
C HIS A 100 3.95 0.82 -17.96
N ARG A 101 4.62 -0.18 -17.37
CA ARG A 101 5.23 -0.10 -16.03
C ARG A 101 6.61 -0.74 -16.08
N LEU A 102 7.62 -0.03 -15.56
CA LEU A 102 8.96 -0.55 -15.39
C LEU A 102 9.13 -1.01 -13.94
N VAL A 103 9.44 -2.29 -13.74
CA VAL A 103 9.79 -2.80 -12.41
C VAL A 103 11.18 -2.29 -12.07
N SER A 104 11.25 -1.34 -11.13
CA SER A 104 12.49 -0.63 -10.79
C SER A 104 12.84 -0.81 -9.31
N ALA A 105 14.13 -0.67 -8.99
CA ALA A 105 14.62 -0.62 -7.62
C ALA A 105 15.42 0.67 -7.41
N GLY A 106 15.49 1.18 -6.17
CA GLY A 106 16.18 2.41 -5.83
C GLY A 106 15.32 3.67 -5.98
N HIS A 107 14.07 3.61 -5.52
CA HIS A 107 13.13 4.74 -5.56
C HIS A 107 13.35 5.70 -4.39
N ALA A 108 13.11 7.00 -4.64
CA ALA A 108 13.15 8.06 -3.63
C ALA A 108 14.47 8.13 -2.82
N TYR A 109 14.61 9.18 -2.01
CA TYR A 109 15.70 9.25 -1.05
C TYR A 109 15.33 8.41 0.17
N THR A 110 16.18 7.46 0.57
CA THR A 110 15.93 6.54 1.70
C THR A 110 14.62 5.73 1.66
N GLY A 111 14.04 5.54 0.46
CA GLY A 111 12.79 4.81 0.25
C GLY A 111 12.94 3.61 -0.68
N GLN A 112 11.86 2.84 -0.82
CA GLN A 112 11.68 1.84 -1.86
C GLN A 112 10.18 1.63 -2.06
N PHE A 113 9.71 1.78 -3.30
CA PHE A 113 8.32 1.48 -3.64
C PHE A 113 8.11 -0.03 -3.76
N SER A 114 6.87 -0.49 -3.68
CA SER A 114 6.56 -1.87 -4.01
C SER A 114 7.02 -2.22 -5.42
N LEU A 115 7.53 -3.44 -5.59
CA LEU A 115 7.80 -3.99 -6.93
C LEU A 115 6.53 -4.45 -7.62
N GLU A 116 5.44 -4.60 -6.88
CA GLU A 116 4.12 -4.85 -7.45
C GLU A 116 3.63 -3.64 -8.24
N GLN A 117 3.21 -3.88 -9.47
CA GLN A 117 2.74 -2.85 -10.38
C GLN A 117 1.22 -2.84 -10.41
N ILE A 118 0.63 -1.72 -9.98
CA ILE A 118 -0.82 -1.50 -10.05
C ILE A 118 -1.19 -0.81 -11.37
N PHE A 119 -2.17 -1.39 -12.05
CA PHE A 119 -2.76 -0.85 -13.27
C PHE A 119 -4.23 -0.54 -13.06
N GLY A 120 -4.61 0.72 -13.29
CA GLY A 120 -6.01 1.11 -13.37
C GLY A 120 -6.59 0.68 -14.72
N MET A 121 -7.66 -0.11 -14.71
CA MET A 121 -8.33 -0.66 -15.89
C MET A 121 -9.62 0.08 -16.26
N GLY A 122 -10.02 1.12 -15.50
CA GLY A 122 -11.27 1.83 -15.75
C GLY A 122 -12.46 0.89 -15.60
N GLN A 123 -13.29 0.73 -16.63
CA GLN A 123 -14.41 -0.23 -16.61
C GLN A 123 -14.06 -1.57 -17.30
N THR A 124 -12.83 -1.72 -17.79
CA THR A 124 -12.40 -2.94 -18.49
C THR A 124 -12.24 -4.10 -17.50
N GLU A 125 -12.83 -5.25 -17.82
CA GLU A 125 -12.79 -6.45 -16.97
C GLU A 125 -11.64 -7.41 -17.29
N ILE A 126 -11.11 -7.34 -18.52
CA ILE A 126 -10.05 -8.22 -18.99
C ILE A 126 -9.04 -7.40 -19.80
N ALA A 127 -7.75 -7.57 -19.52
CA ALA A 127 -6.67 -6.95 -20.29
C ALA A 127 -5.58 -7.96 -20.64
N GLU A 128 -4.98 -7.78 -21.83
CA GLU A 128 -3.82 -8.56 -22.26
C GLU A 128 -2.56 -8.03 -21.58
N VAL A 129 -1.76 -8.93 -20.99
CA VAL A 129 -0.53 -8.59 -20.28
C VAL A 129 0.68 -9.22 -20.93
N ARG A 130 1.68 -8.40 -21.24
CA ARG A 130 2.98 -8.81 -21.77
C ARG A 130 4.09 -8.32 -20.85
N VAL A 131 5.15 -9.11 -20.76
CA VAL A 131 6.35 -8.75 -20.01
C VAL A 131 7.54 -8.83 -20.95
N ARG A 132 8.32 -7.76 -21.01
CA ARG A 132 9.67 -7.78 -21.55
C ARG A 132 10.65 -7.91 -20.38
N TRP A 133 11.33 -9.04 -20.30
CA TRP A 133 12.28 -9.35 -19.24
C TRP A 133 13.58 -8.56 -19.38
N PRO A 134 14.43 -8.49 -18.33
CA PRO A 134 15.65 -7.68 -18.34
C PRO A 134 16.68 -8.09 -19.41
N ASP A 135 16.62 -9.34 -19.88
CA ASP A 135 17.46 -9.85 -20.97
C ASP A 135 16.89 -9.57 -22.37
N GLY A 136 15.77 -8.85 -22.44
CA GLY A 136 15.13 -8.42 -23.67
C GLY A 136 14.12 -9.42 -24.24
N ARG A 137 13.97 -10.62 -23.67
CA ARG A 137 12.93 -11.57 -24.11
C ARG A 137 11.55 -11.04 -23.77
N GLU A 138 10.62 -11.25 -24.69
CA GLU A 138 9.22 -10.94 -24.48
C GLU A 138 8.41 -12.20 -24.20
N GLU A 139 7.47 -12.09 -23.29
CA GLU A 139 6.56 -13.16 -22.89
C GLU A 139 5.14 -12.62 -22.79
N ASN A 140 4.20 -13.37 -23.38
CA ASN A 140 2.78 -13.05 -23.31
C ASN A 140 2.11 -13.91 -22.23
N PHE A 141 1.44 -13.26 -21.28
CA PHE A 141 0.68 -13.91 -20.20
C PHE A 141 -0.82 -13.96 -20.49
N GLY A 142 -1.24 -13.49 -21.67
CA GLY A 142 -2.60 -13.57 -22.16
C GLY A 142 -3.59 -12.68 -21.38
N PRO A 143 -4.89 -12.96 -21.50
CA PRO A 143 -5.94 -12.17 -20.86
C PRO A 143 -5.96 -12.38 -19.35
N GLN A 144 -5.89 -11.27 -18.61
CA GLN A 144 -5.97 -11.21 -17.15
C GLN A 144 -7.27 -10.54 -16.72
N LYS A 145 -7.99 -11.16 -15.78
CA LYS A 145 -9.20 -10.57 -15.18
C LYS A 145 -8.82 -9.42 -14.24
N ALA A 146 -9.68 -8.41 -14.17
CA ALA A 146 -9.60 -7.31 -13.22
C ALA A 146 -9.84 -7.75 -11.77
N ARG A 147 -9.62 -6.81 -10.85
CA ARG A 147 -9.85 -6.85 -9.39
C ARG A 147 -9.17 -8.04 -8.72
N ARG A 148 -7.90 -8.24 -9.05
CA ARG A 148 -7.09 -9.31 -8.48
C ARG A 148 -5.62 -8.98 -8.50
N ARG A 149 -4.88 -9.78 -7.75
CA ARG A 149 -3.43 -9.81 -7.73
C ARG A 149 -2.92 -11.06 -8.43
N VAL A 150 -1.90 -10.90 -9.27
CA VAL A 150 -1.27 -12.00 -10.01
C VAL A 150 0.23 -11.94 -9.87
N VAL A 151 0.86 -13.12 -9.83
CA VAL A 151 2.30 -13.26 -10.01
C VAL A 151 2.55 -13.84 -11.39
N LEU A 152 3.35 -13.14 -12.20
CA LEU A 152 3.81 -13.61 -13.50
C LEU A 152 5.22 -14.18 -13.33
N VAL A 153 5.38 -15.45 -13.66
CA VAL A 153 6.64 -16.18 -13.49
C VAL A 153 7.30 -16.32 -14.85
N GLU A 154 8.57 -15.93 -14.93
CA GLU A 154 9.37 -16.00 -16.15
C GLU A 154 9.43 -17.42 -16.71
N GLY A 155 8.99 -17.57 -17.96
CA GLY A 155 9.01 -18.82 -18.73
C GLY A 155 7.78 -19.72 -18.56
N GLU A 156 6.79 -19.33 -17.76
CA GLU A 156 5.56 -20.11 -17.55
C GLU A 156 4.45 -19.80 -18.56
N GLY A 157 4.43 -18.60 -19.15
CA GLY A 157 3.40 -18.13 -20.09
C GLY A 157 2.00 -18.02 -19.49
N ARG A 158 1.87 -18.18 -18.17
CA ARG A 158 0.59 -18.10 -17.44
C ARG A 158 0.80 -17.51 -16.04
N PRO A 159 -0.17 -16.75 -15.53
CA PRO A 159 -0.12 -16.23 -14.17
C PRO A 159 -0.32 -17.36 -13.16
N ILE A 160 0.23 -17.19 -11.97
CA ILE A 160 -0.25 -17.88 -10.77
C ILE A 160 -1.05 -16.88 -9.94
N ALA A 161 -2.12 -17.37 -9.28
CA ALA A 161 -2.81 -16.57 -8.29
C ALA A 161 -1.80 -16.22 -7.19
N SER A 162 -1.75 -14.93 -6.82
CA SER A 162 -1.03 -14.55 -5.60
C SER A 162 -1.68 -15.30 -4.43
N PRO A 163 -0.89 -15.83 -3.48
CA PRO A 163 -1.48 -16.38 -2.26
C PRO A 163 -2.38 -15.31 -1.65
N ALA A 164 -3.65 -15.68 -1.38
CA ALA A 164 -4.62 -14.75 -0.84
C ALA A 164 -4.05 -14.10 0.42
N SER A 165 -4.13 -12.77 0.50
CA SER A 165 -3.85 -12.06 1.75
C SER A 165 -4.85 -12.52 2.81
N ALA A 166 -4.44 -12.63 4.07
CA ALA A 166 -5.31 -13.02 5.18
C ALA A 166 -6.57 -12.14 5.33
N ALA A 167 -6.60 -10.96 4.70
CA ALA A 167 -7.74 -10.06 4.62
C ALA A 167 -8.91 -10.57 3.76
N ASP A 168 -8.69 -11.50 2.82
CA ASP A 168 -9.75 -12.07 1.97
C ASP A 168 -10.70 -13.02 2.74
N THR A 169 -10.42 -13.31 4.02
CA THR A 169 -11.18 -14.30 4.80
C THR A 169 -12.39 -13.70 5.56
N THR A 170 -12.56 -12.37 5.60
CA THR A 170 -13.64 -11.74 6.41
C THR A 170 -15.02 -11.69 5.76
N THR A 171 -15.21 -12.25 4.57
CA THR A 171 -16.56 -12.49 4.01
C THR A 171 -17.16 -13.86 4.40
N GLY A 172 -16.44 -14.65 5.22
CA GLY A 172 -17.01 -15.82 5.88
C GLY A 172 -17.76 -15.42 7.15
N THR A 173 -19.05 -15.69 7.18
CA THR A 173 -19.95 -15.61 8.35
C THR A 173 -19.21 -15.83 9.68
N LEU A 174 -19.12 -14.80 10.50
CA LEU A 174 -18.62 -14.90 11.88
C LEU A 174 -19.39 -16.03 12.59
N PRO A 175 -18.70 -16.98 13.26
CA PRO A 175 -19.35 -18.02 14.06
C PRO A 175 -20.31 -17.40 15.06
N TRP A 176 -21.47 -18.03 15.26
CA TRP A 176 -22.57 -17.54 16.11
C TRP A 176 -22.17 -17.15 17.54
N TYR A 177 -21.02 -17.63 18.03
CA TYR A 177 -20.47 -17.29 19.34
C TYR A 177 -19.97 -15.83 19.45
N ASN A 178 -19.63 -15.14 18.35
CA ASN A 178 -19.26 -13.72 18.37
C ASN A 178 -20.46 -12.76 18.52
N ARG A 179 -21.71 -13.27 18.61
CA ARG A 179 -22.89 -12.45 18.90
C ARG A 179 -23.12 -12.18 20.40
N LEU A 180 -22.32 -12.76 21.31
CA LEU A 180 -22.50 -12.58 22.75
C LEU A 180 -21.66 -11.45 23.38
N LEU A 181 -20.72 -10.84 22.66
CA LEU A 181 -19.85 -9.78 23.20
C LEU A 181 -20.32 -8.33 22.90
N ILE A 182 -21.42 -8.15 22.18
CA ILE A 182 -21.98 -6.81 21.87
C ILE A 182 -23.20 -6.44 22.77
N TRP A 183 -23.56 -7.28 23.74
CA TRP A 183 -24.67 -6.97 24.68
C TRP A 183 -24.30 -6.89 26.17
N LEU A 184 -23.01 -6.71 26.52
CA LEU A 184 -22.59 -6.42 27.91
C LEU A 184 -21.94 -5.04 28.08
N PHE A 185 -22.42 -4.04 27.34
CA PHE A 185 -22.03 -2.64 27.54
C PHE A 185 -23.22 -1.66 27.53
N PRO A 186 -24.33 -2.02 28.21
CA PRO A 186 -24.87 -1.03 29.15
C PRO A 186 -25.50 -1.71 30.38
N LEU A 187 -24.70 -2.09 31.38
CA LEU A 187 -25.25 -2.35 32.73
C LEU A 187 -24.20 -2.14 33.85
N ALA A 188 -23.42 -1.06 33.75
CA ALA A 188 -22.50 -0.63 34.83
C ALA A 188 -22.85 0.77 35.37
N LEU A 189 -24.14 1.15 35.34
CA LEU A 189 -24.62 2.42 35.89
C LEU A 189 -25.83 2.26 36.82
N LEU A 190 -26.05 1.06 37.35
CA LEU A 190 -27.11 0.81 38.33
C LEU A 190 -26.66 -0.26 39.32
N LEU A 191 -25.75 0.11 40.22
CA LEU A 191 -25.64 -0.33 41.61
C LEU A 191 -24.36 0.33 42.18
N GLY A 192 -24.56 1.32 43.05
CA GLY A 192 -23.48 2.06 43.67
C GLY A 192 -22.58 1.16 44.51
N LEU A 193 -21.30 1.10 44.16
CA LEU A 193 -20.24 0.67 45.06
C LEU A 193 -19.09 1.66 44.94
N ILE A 194 -19.03 2.58 45.90
CA ILE A 194 -17.86 3.42 46.15
C ILE A 194 -16.80 2.51 46.75
N LEU A 195 -15.69 2.29 46.04
CA LEU A 195 -14.44 1.83 46.65
C LEU A 195 -13.41 2.96 46.52
N VAL A 196 -13.25 3.66 47.63
CA VAL A 196 -12.10 4.54 47.89
C VAL A 196 -10.88 3.63 48.04
N PHE A 197 -9.84 3.85 47.23
CA PHE A 197 -8.51 3.33 47.54
C PHE A 197 -7.51 4.48 47.67
N ASN A 198 -6.94 4.53 48.87
CA ASN A 198 -5.97 5.45 49.44
C ASN A 198 -4.55 5.08 48.99
N PRO A 199 -3.74 5.99 48.40
CA PRO A 199 -2.35 5.71 48.08
C PRO A 199 -1.45 6.10 49.25
N GLN A 200 -1.10 5.12 50.10
CA GLN A 200 0.05 5.23 51.00
C GLN A 200 0.83 3.90 50.98
N ASN A 201 2.14 4.02 50.75
CA ASN A 201 3.23 3.06 50.98
C ASN A 201 3.54 2.02 49.88
N ILE A 202 4.46 2.40 48.97
CA ILE A 202 5.53 1.51 48.51
C ILE A 202 6.88 2.25 48.70
N PRO A 203 7.94 1.59 49.21
CA PRO A 203 9.09 2.24 49.86
C PRO A 203 10.13 2.79 48.88
N SER A 204 10.79 3.86 49.32
CA SER A 204 12.01 4.42 48.75
C SER A 204 13.23 3.53 49.02
N HIS A 205 13.99 3.16 47.99
CA HIS A 205 15.40 2.83 48.12
C HIS A 205 16.23 3.93 47.44
N GLY A 206 16.97 4.69 48.26
CA GLY A 206 17.97 5.66 47.82
C GLY A 206 19.22 4.95 47.29
N ASN A 207 19.76 5.49 46.19
CA ASN A 207 21.07 6.16 46.05
C ASN A 207 22.28 5.20 46.17
N THR A 208 23.20 5.12 45.22
CA THR A 208 24.18 6.17 44.92
C THR A 208 24.81 6.01 43.54
N ASN A 209 25.13 7.14 42.92
CA ASN A 209 26.16 7.30 41.90
C ASN A 209 27.31 8.10 42.56
N PRO A 210 28.59 7.79 42.36
CA PRO A 210 29.66 8.76 42.52
C PRO A 210 30.22 9.19 41.15
N GLU A 211 30.35 10.51 41.01
CA GLU A 211 31.20 11.32 40.10
C GLU A 211 31.43 10.86 38.65
#